data_AF-A0A844YC33-F1
#
_entry.id   AF-A0A844YC33-F1
#
_cell.length_a   1.000
_cell.length_b   1.000
_cell.length_c   1.000
_cell.angle_alpha   90.00
_cell.angle_beta   90.00
_cell.angle_gamma   90.00
#
_symmetry.space_group_name_H-M   'P 1'
#
loop_
_entity.id
_entity.type
_entity.pdbx_description
1 polymer ?
#
loop_
_entity_poly.entity_id
_entity_poly.type
_entity_poly.pdbx_seq_one_letter_code
_entity_poly.pdbx_strand_id
1 'polypeptide(L)'
;MAMMAMFWGPLSAQDRAVDSRIYLESRDGSQRMVSQPRELRRGDRVVAVLDWSALPRRNEVLTSEVPSHLSFLDASLDDVELSRDGGRSWQAADSNASGRVTHLRWRTGATRRLAYSAIVR
;
A
#
# COMPACT_ATOMS: atom_id res chain seq x y z
N MET A 1 16.70 25.78 -32.12
CA MET A 1 17.38 24.51 -31.79
C MET A 1 17.89 24.64 -30.35
N ALA A 2 17.17 24.08 -29.37
CA ALA A 2 17.65 23.77 -28.02
C ALA A 2 16.57 22.91 -27.34
N MET A 3 16.89 21.64 -27.19
CA MET A 3 16.04 20.57 -26.67
C MET A 3 16.01 20.67 -25.13
N MET A 4 14.84 20.90 -24.53
CA MET A 4 14.68 20.77 -23.08
C MET A 4 14.78 19.28 -22.73
N ALA A 5 15.89 18.91 -22.09
CA ALA A 5 16.11 17.58 -21.57
C ALA A 5 15.10 17.27 -20.45
N MET A 6 14.29 16.23 -20.65
CA MET A 6 13.55 15.58 -19.58
C MET A 6 14.55 14.95 -18.61
N PHE A 7 14.58 15.42 -17.38
CA PHE A 7 15.31 14.75 -16.30
C PHE A 7 14.54 13.49 -15.90
N TRP A 8 14.83 12.36 -16.55
CA TRP A 8 14.62 11.05 -15.93
C TRP A 8 15.78 10.79 -14.99
N GLY A 9 15.64 11.22 -13.74
CA GLY A 9 16.43 10.64 -12.67
C GLY A 9 16.00 9.19 -12.46
N PRO A 10 16.91 8.23 -12.26
CA PRO A 10 16.53 6.91 -11.81
C PRO A 10 15.81 7.06 -10.46
N LEU A 11 14.57 6.57 -10.38
CA LEU A 11 13.94 6.29 -9.10
C LEU A 11 14.77 5.15 -8.50
N SER A 12 15.77 5.48 -7.68
CA SER A 12 16.37 4.49 -6.79
C SER A 12 15.25 3.95 -5.93
N ALA A 13 14.80 2.73 -6.24
CA ALA A 13 14.03 1.91 -5.34
C ALA A 13 14.92 1.69 -4.12
N GLN A 14 14.71 2.53 -3.10
CA GLN A 14 15.33 2.27 -1.80
C GLN A 14 14.60 1.05 -1.27
N ASP A 15 15.21 -0.12 -1.46
CA ASP A 15 14.78 -1.39 -0.89
C ASP A 15 15.02 -1.36 0.63
N ARG A 16 14.30 -0.49 1.32
CA ARG A 16 14.16 -0.58 2.77
C ARG A 16 13.13 -1.65 3.03
N ALA A 17 13.49 -2.57 3.91
CA ALA A 17 12.59 -3.61 4.38
C ALA A 17 11.32 -2.98 4.98
N VAL A 18 10.24 -3.01 4.21
CA VAL A 18 8.87 -2.86 4.72
C VAL A 18 8.42 -4.25 5.12
N ASP A 19 8.19 -4.47 6.41
CA ASP A 19 7.61 -5.72 6.90
C ASP A 19 6.11 -5.69 6.63
N SER A 20 5.61 -6.69 5.89
CA SER A 20 4.21 -6.79 5.51
C SER A 20 3.56 -8.00 6.16
N ARG A 21 2.45 -7.79 6.85
CA ARG A 21 1.64 -8.87 7.45
C ARG A 21 0.19 -8.73 7.07
N ILE A 22 -0.42 -9.84 6.67
CA ILE A 22 -1.83 -9.89 6.27
C ILE A 22 -2.65 -10.55 7.37
N TYR A 23 -3.78 -9.92 7.69
CA TYR A 23 -4.75 -10.40 8.66
C TYR A 23 -6.12 -10.56 7.99
N LEU A 24 -6.84 -11.61 8.35
CA LEU A 24 -8.23 -11.80 7.95
C LEU A 24 -9.11 -10.87 8.80
N GLU A 25 -10.01 -10.16 8.14
CA GLU A 25 -11.07 -9.37 8.77
C GLU A 25 -12.39 -10.10 8.64
N SER A 26 -12.99 -10.46 9.78
CA SER A 26 -14.36 -10.95 9.85
C SER A 26 -15.25 -9.99 10.61
N ARG A 27 -16.56 -10.07 10.33
CA ARG A 27 -17.59 -9.40 11.12
C ARG A 27 -18.44 -10.45 11.82
N ASP A 28 -18.61 -10.28 13.12
CA ASP A 28 -19.59 -11.01 13.91
C ASP A 28 -20.58 -9.99 14.50
N GLY A 29 -21.76 -9.89 13.89
CA GLY A 29 -22.72 -8.82 14.17
C GLY A 29 -22.12 -7.43 13.96
N SER A 30 -22.01 -6.66 15.05
CA SER A 30 -21.42 -5.32 15.06
C SER A 30 -19.91 -5.30 15.34
N GLN A 31 -19.30 -6.44 15.69
CA GLN A 31 -17.89 -6.53 16.03
C GLN A 31 -17.04 -6.87 14.81
N ARG A 32 -15.92 -6.15 14.67
CA ARG A 32 -14.87 -6.45 13.69
C ARG A 32 -13.77 -7.24 14.39
N MET A 33 -13.51 -8.45 13.91
CA MET A 33 -12.44 -9.30 14.40
C MET A 33 -11.31 -9.34 13.38
N VAL A 34 -10.07 -9.40 13.88
CA VAL A 34 -8.86 -9.48 13.09
C VAL A 34 -8.05 -10.69 13.56
N SER A 35 -7.70 -11.59 12.66
CA SER A 35 -6.97 -12.83 12.99
C SER A 35 -5.88 -13.14 11.97
N GLN A 36 -4.90 -13.94 12.36
CA GLN A 36 -3.92 -14.46 11.40
C GLN A 36 -4.59 -15.52 10.52
N PRO A 37 -4.57 -15.36 9.19
CA PRO A 37 -5.15 -16.34 8.29
C PRO A 37 -4.32 -17.62 8.31
N ARG A 38 -4.97 -18.78 8.46
CA ARG A 38 -4.35 -20.06 8.13
C ARG A 38 -4.29 -20.27 6.63
N GLU A 39 -5.28 -19.74 5.92
CA GLU A 39 -5.45 -19.76 4.48
C GLU A 39 -6.26 -18.50 4.09
N LEU A 40 -6.05 -17.99 2.88
CA LEU A 40 -6.84 -16.90 2.29
C LEU A 40 -7.69 -17.44 1.15
N ARG A 41 -8.98 -17.14 1.16
CA ARG A 41 -9.96 -17.59 0.17
C ARG A 41 -10.52 -16.42 -0.61
N ARG A 42 -10.90 -16.66 -1.85
CA ARG A 42 -11.59 -15.67 -2.68
C ARG A 42 -12.82 -15.12 -1.96
N GLY A 43 -12.93 -13.79 -1.91
CA GLY A 43 -13.97 -13.06 -1.19
C GLY A 43 -13.60 -12.64 0.23
N ASP A 44 -12.52 -13.18 0.81
CA ASP A 44 -12.07 -12.79 2.13
C ASP A 44 -11.66 -11.33 2.16
N ARG A 45 -12.15 -10.61 3.17
CA ARG A 45 -11.67 -9.25 3.45
C ARG A 45 -10.44 -9.36 4.35
N VAL A 46 -9.39 -8.63 3.98
CA VAL A 46 -8.14 -8.62 4.72
C VAL A 46 -7.72 -7.22 5.08
N VAL A 47 -6.90 -7.12 6.12
CA VAL A 47 -6.13 -5.93 6.46
C VAL A 47 -4.65 -6.30 6.37
N ALA A 48 -3.92 -5.62 5.51
CA ALA A 48 -2.48 -5.71 5.45
C ALA A 48 -1.87 -4.57 6.28
N VAL A 49 -0.87 -4.91 7.10
CA VAL A 49 -0.13 -3.98 7.95
C VAL A 49 1.30 -3.93 7.45
N LEU A 50 1.75 -2.73 7.12
CA LEU A 50 3.09 -2.42 6.67
C LEU A 50 3.82 -1.68 7.80
N ASP A 51 4.94 -2.24 8.27
CA ASP A 51 5.77 -1.68 9.33
C ASP A 51 7.18 -1.37 8.80
N TRP A 52 7.79 -0.25 9.23
CA TRP A 52 9.18 0.10 8.89
C TRP A 52 9.99 0.55 10.10
N SER A 53 11.23 0.05 10.20
CA SER A 53 12.02 0.01 11.45
C SER A 53 13.01 1.16 11.64
N ALA A 54 13.28 1.98 10.63
CA ALA A 54 14.22 3.09 10.77
C ALA A 54 13.49 4.41 11.05
N LEU A 55 14.06 5.26 11.93
CA LEU A 55 13.74 6.68 11.97
C LEU A 55 13.81 7.17 10.52
N PRO A 56 12.68 7.49 9.88
CA PRO A 56 12.74 7.95 8.52
C PRO A 56 13.52 9.24 8.54
N ARG A 57 14.39 9.46 7.56
CA ARG A 57 14.71 10.86 7.24
C ARG A 57 13.35 11.49 6.98
N ARG A 58 13.00 12.57 7.69
CA ARG A 58 11.68 13.21 7.52
C ARG A 58 11.41 13.35 6.02
N ASN A 59 10.22 12.91 5.58
CA ASN A 59 9.74 13.00 4.20
C ASN A 59 10.37 12.02 3.18
N GLU A 60 10.98 10.92 3.62
CA GLU A 60 11.32 9.79 2.73
C GLU A 60 10.06 9.19 2.10
N VAL A 61 10.16 8.71 0.86
CA VAL A 61 9.07 8.01 0.17
C VAL A 61 9.35 6.51 0.24
N LEU A 62 8.41 5.76 0.80
CA LEU A 62 8.43 4.30 0.77
C LEU A 62 7.46 3.80 -0.30
N THR A 63 7.71 2.59 -0.78
CA THR A 63 6.86 1.89 -1.75
C THR A 63 6.68 0.45 -1.29
N SER A 64 5.48 -0.10 -1.54
CA SER A 64 5.18 -1.51 -1.30
C SER A 64 4.36 -2.06 -2.45
N GLU A 65 4.67 -3.27 -2.88
CA GLU A 65 3.80 -4.02 -3.79
C GLU A 65 2.50 -4.44 -3.08
N VAL A 66 1.42 -4.46 -3.85
CA VAL A 66 0.15 -5.07 -3.44
C VAL A 66 0.08 -6.45 -4.08
N PRO A 67 -0.07 -7.53 -3.29
CA PRO A 67 -0.15 -8.88 -3.82
C PRO A 67 -1.17 -9.01 -4.94
N SER A 68 -0.78 -9.70 -6.01
CA SER A 68 -1.55 -9.80 -7.25
C SER A 68 -2.86 -10.57 -7.13
N HIS A 69 -3.21 -11.14 -5.97
CA HIS A 69 -4.48 -11.76 -5.65
C HIS A 69 -5.37 -10.88 -4.74
N LEU A 70 -4.92 -9.67 -4.41
CA LEU A 70 -5.69 -8.70 -3.62
C LEU A 70 -6.26 -7.59 -4.51
N SER A 71 -7.47 -7.16 -4.17
CA SER A 71 -8.13 -5.97 -4.68
C SER A 71 -8.14 -4.93 -3.56
N PHE A 72 -7.45 -3.82 -3.75
CA PHE A 72 -7.39 -2.74 -2.78
C PHE A 72 -8.79 -2.18 -2.54
N LEU A 73 -9.06 -1.78 -1.29
CA LEU A 73 -10.28 -1.08 -0.91
C LEU A 73 -9.97 0.32 -0.39
N ASP A 74 -9.11 0.40 0.63
CA ASP A 74 -8.87 1.63 1.38
C ASP A 74 -7.55 1.56 2.16
N ALA A 75 -7.00 2.70 2.55
CA ALA A 75 -5.77 2.84 3.33
C ALA A 75 -5.98 3.72 4.56
N SER A 76 -5.21 3.47 5.62
CA SER A 76 -5.33 4.20 6.89
C SER A 76 -4.66 5.58 6.90
N LEU A 77 -3.96 5.95 5.82
CA LEU A 77 -3.26 7.22 5.68
C LEU A 77 -3.82 7.95 4.47
N ASP A 78 -4.08 9.25 4.63
CA ASP A 78 -4.70 10.09 3.59
C ASP A 78 -3.70 10.40 2.44
N ASP A 79 -2.41 10.53 2.75
CA ASP A 79 -1.36 10.88 1.77
C ASP A 79 -0.75 9.65 1.07
N VAL A 80 -1.54 8.59 0.88
CA VAL A 80 -1.13 7.41 0.13
C VAL A 80 -1.40 7.62 -1.35
N GLU A 81 -0.44 7.26 -2.19
CA GLU A 81 -0.60 7.24 -3.63
C GLU A 81 -0.54 5.81 -4.15
N LEU A 82 -1.38 5.53 -5.14
CA LEU A 82 -1.62 4.21 -5.70
C LEU A 82 -1.09 4.15 -7.12
N SER A 83 -0.52 3.01 -7.49
CA SER A 83 -0.16 2.70 -8.86
C SER A 83 -0.92 1.48 -9.35
N ARG A 84 -1.46 1.55 -10.57
CA ARG A 84 -2.18 0.45 -11.25
C ARG A 84 -1.36 -0.20 -12.37
N ASP A 85 -0.17 0.33 -12.65
CA ASP A 85 0.64 0.01 -13.83
C ASP A 85 2.07 -0.44 -13.51
N GLY A 86 2.30 -0.94 -12.29
CA GLY A 86 3.60 -1.45 -11.86
C GLY A 86 4.54 -0.38 -11.30
N GLY A 87 4.01 0.70 -10.72
CA GLY A 87 4.79 1.78 -10.13
C GLY A 87 5.23 2.86 -11.13
N ARG A 88 4.71 2.86 -12.35
CA ARG A 88 5.09 3.83 -13.40
C ARG A 88 4.33 5.15 -13.28
N SER A 89 3.04 5.07 -12.95
CA SER A 89 2.20 6.24 -12.63
C SER A 89 1.56 6.12 -11.25
N TRP A 90 1.22 7.27 -10.68
CA TRP A 90 0.78 7.40 -9.29
C TRP A 90 -0.38 8.39 -9.18
N GLN A 91 -1.38 8.04 -8.40
CA GLN A 91 -2.58 8.85 -8.14
C GLN A 91 -2.89 8.81 -6.65
N ALA A 92 -3.37 9.91 -6.08
CA ALA A 92 -3.79 9.93 -4.68
C ALA A 92 -4.89 8.87 -4.43
N ALA A 93 -4.84 8.22 -3.27
CA ALA A 93 -5.93 7.36 -2.82
C ALA A 93 -7.13 8.25 -2.48
N ASP A 94 -8.11 8.30 -3.37
CA ASP A 94 -9.39 8.97 -3.14
C ASP A 94 -10.49 7.96 -2.81
N SER A 95 -11.71 8.45 -2.60
CA SER A 95 -12.88 7.61 -2.27
C SER A 95 -13.24 6.56 -3.32
N ASN A 96 -12.65 6.60 -4.53
CA ASN A 96 -12.84 5.63 -5.60
C ASN A 96 -11.58 4.78 -5.89
N ALA A 97 -10.61 4.78 -4.97
CA ALA A 97 -9.35 4.06 -5.08
C ALA A 97 -9.49 2.53 -5.25
N SER A 98 -10.64 1.96 -4.91
CA SER A 98 -10.87 0.51 -4.91
C SER A 98 -10.57 -0.17 -6.25
N GLY A 99 -10.13 -1.42 -6.18
CA GLY A 99 -9.88 -2.27 -7.35
C GLY A 99 -8.43 -2.73 -7.47
N ARG A 100 -8.00 -2.94 -8.72
CA ARG A 100 -6.64 -3.43 -9.03
C ARG A 100 -5.61 -2.33 -8.80
N VAL A 101 -4.91 -2.43 -7.68
CA VAL A 101 -3.69 -1.67 -7.35
C VAL A 101 -2.52 -2.63 -7.38
N THR A 102 -1.39 -2.16 -7.91
CA THR A 102 -0.14 -2.91 -8.00
C THR A 102 0.87 -2.46 -6.95
N HIS A 103 0.90 -1.17 -6.64
CA HIS A 103 1.81 -0.59 -5.67
C HIS A 103 1.15 0.52 -4.87
N LEU A 104 1.62 0.69 -3.65
CA LEU A 104 1.37 1.82 -2.77
C LEU A 104 2.67 2.60 -2.61
N ARG A 105 2.60 3.93 -2.58
CA ARG A 105 3.68 4.76 -2.07
C ARG A 105 3.14 5.77 -1.06
N TRP A 106 3.97 6.13 -0.09
CA TRP A 106 3.60 7.11 0.92
C TRP A 106 4.86 7.81 1.41
N ARG A 107 4.67 9.02 1.93
CA ARG A 107 5.73 9.74 2.63
C ARG A 107 5.76 9.30 4.09
N THR A 108 6.94 9.00 4.59
CA THR A 108 7.15 8.69 6.00
C THR A 108 6.95 9.96 6.83
N GLY A 109 6.04 9.88 7.80
CA GLY A 109 5.74 10.95 8.75
C GLY A 109 6.08 10.56 10.19
N ALA A 110 5.24 10.98 11.13
CA ALA A 110 5.36 10.61 12.54
C ALA A 110 4.99 9.13 12.83
N THR A 111 4.17 8.51 11.96
CA THR A 111 3.82 7.09 12.04
C THR A 111 4.93 6.21 11.45
N ARG A 112 5.02 4.97 11.95
CA ARG A 112 5.87 3.90 11.41
C ARG A 112 5.09 2.74 10.79
N ARG A 113 3.79 2.96 10.62
CA ARG A 113 2.83 1.96 10.17
C ARG A 113 1.84 2.55 9.20
N LEU A 114 1.50 1.76 8.19
CA LEU A 114 0.41 1.96 7.26
C LEU A 114 -0.42 0.67 7.25
N ALA A 115 -1.74 0.77 7.34
CA ALA A 115 -2.63 -0.35 7.09
C ALA A 115 -3.44 -0.10 5.83
N TYR A 116 -3.71 -1.15 5.04
CA TYR A 116 -4.68 -1.09 3.96
C TYR A 116 -5.62 -2.28 4.01
N SER A 117 -6.87 -2.06 3.60
CA SER A 117 -7.85 -3.12 3.45
C SER A 117 -7.96 -3.57 2.00
N ALA A 118 -8.23 -4.85 1.82
CA ALA A 118 -8.36 -5.46 0.51
C ALA A 118 -9.34 -6.63 0.53
N ILE A 119 -9.75 -7.09 -0.66
CA ILE A 119 -10.51 -8.33 -0.87
C ILE A 119 -9.65 -9.29 -1.67
N VAL A 120 -9.61 -10.56 -1.27
CA VAL A 120 -8.97 -11.64 -2.03
C VAL A 120 -9.82 -11.96 -3.27
N ARG A 121 -9.22 -12.02 -4.46
CA ARG A 121 -9.94 -12.20 -5.74
C ARG A 121 -9.58 -13.48 -6.49
#